data_AF-A0A6G0UDD6-F1
#
_entry.id   AF-A0A6G0UDD6-F1
#
_cell.length_a   1.000
_cell.length_b   1.000
_cell.length_c   1.000
_cell.angle_alpha   90.00
_cell.angle_beta   90.00
_cell.angle_gamma   90.00
#
_symmetry.space_group_name_H-M   'P 1'
#
loop_
_entity.id
_entity.type
_entity.pdbx_description
1 polymer ?
#
loop_
_entity_poly.entity_id
_entity_poly.type
_entity_poly.pdbx_seq_one_letter_code
_entity_poly.pdbx_strand_id
1 'polypeptide(L)'
;MDNLKTVLTFITPNDSNVIDFSKKRFDRFIFSMGSGGCIGIGNQMFRIASLYGIGLFPNVNRTPGLNGGCIKGYFKEFSETFPNVVKLVEFDDLRNKSVARTSFGKRMYENPEVIHDAKEKYLIINHGYLQAVRYFTYVMDEIRQLFDFHPKVKAQVEEYGNKLFISDNSSHKMCVHIRRGDFLRHRLLETEKEFLVPAMATKDDYFNIYRPKLRSRAEVMYFGVRYCDSLLKSASGSTFSTWIGLLMPEGKDIFYNRRMFKNRNEDIGKEYIDYERFPKHWNILELNASNKTVVIDNRWNFERYRKPNNRK
;
A
#
# COMPACT_ATOMS: atom_id res chain seq x y z
N MET A 1 27.49 -36.65 19.84
CA MET A 1 26.40 -35.84 20.43
C MET A 1 26.83 -34.39 20.39
N ASP A 2 25.88 -33.49 20.15
CA ASP A 2 26.03 -32.03 20.10
C ASP A 2 26.47 -31.43 18.75
N ASN A 3 25.49 -31.30 17.85
CA ASN A 3 25.56 -30.41 16.70
C ASN A 3 24.42 -29.38 16.77
N LEU A 4 24.84 -28.11 16.82
CA LEU A 4 24.23 -26.96 16.12
C LEU A 4 22.77 -26.62 16.44
N LYS A 5 22.57 -25.96 17.59
CA LYS A 5 21.52 -24.94 17.73
C LYS A 5 22.06 -23.60 17.20
N THR A 6 22.09 -23.44 15.89
CA THR A 6 22.18 -22.10 15.29
C THR A 6 20.79 -21.49 15.34
N VAL A 7 20.48 -20.84 16.45
CA VAL A 7 19.36 -19.90 16.54
C VAL A 7 19.69 -18.78 15.57
N LEU A 8 18.93 -18.66 14.48
CA LEU A 8 18.89 -17.46 13.66
C LEU A 8 18.45 -16.31 14.59
N THR A 9 19.42 -15.54 15.06
CA THR A 9 19.19 -14.21 15.61
C THR A 9 18.62 -13.38 14.48
N PHE A 10 17.30 -13.24 14.46
CA PHE A 10 16.66 -12.14 13.76
C PHE A 10 17.28 -10.87 14.32
N ILE A 11 17.88 -10.07 13.44
CA ILE A 11 18.10 -8.66 13.73
C ILE A 11 16.69 -8.08 13.85
N THR A 12 16.14 -8.09 15.05
CA THR A 12 15.13 -7.11 15.41
C THR A 12 15.79 -5.75 15.20
N PRO A 13 15.11 -4.77 14.57
CA PRO A 13 15.55 -3.39 14.68
C PRO A 13 15.80 -3.11 16.16
N ASN A 14 16.96 -2.52 16.51
CA ASN A 14 17.28 -2.12 17.87
C ASN A 14 16.02 -1.65 18.62
N ASP A 15 15.69 -2.28 19.75
CA ASP A 15 14.54 -1.96 20.60
C ASP A 15 14.49 -0.48 21.06
N SER A 16 15.56 0.29 20.81
CA SER A 16 15.64 1.73 21.07
C SER A 16 14.80 2.63 20.15
N ASN A 17 14.20 2.10 19.07
CA ASN A 17 13.48 2.91 18.05
C ASN A 17 11.97 2.62 17.95
N VAL A 18 11.37 1.93 18.93
CA VAL A 18 9.91 1.68 18.94
C VAL A 18 9.16 2.99 19.14
N ILE A 19 8.32 3.36 18.18
CA ILE A 19 7.54 4.59 18.23
C ILE A 19 6.35 4.42 19.16
N ASP A 20 6.28 5.26 20.20
CA ASP A 20 5.08 5.43 21.01
C ASP A 20 4.08 6.34 20.29
N PHE A 21 3.23 5.72 19.46
CA PHE A 21 2.21 6.43 18.68
C PHE A 21 1.19 7.19 19.52
N SER A 22 1.03 6.87 20.82
CA SER A 22 0.14 7.63 21.70
C SER A 22 0.66 9.06 21.93
N LYS A 23 1.99 9.26 21.88
CA LYS A 23 2.66 10.55 22.04
C LYS A 23 2.79 11.35 20.74
N LYS A 24 2.41 10.77 19.59
CA LYS A 24 2.42 11.41 18.27
C LYS A 24 1.07 12.04 17.93
N ARG A 25 0.18 12.19 18.91
CA ARG A 25 -1.15 12.79 18.76
C ARG A 25 -1.10 14.29 19.03
N PHE A 26 -1.86 15.02 18.23
CA PHE A 26 -2.18 16.43 18.39
C PHE A 26 -3.66 16.61 18.74
N ASP A 27 -4.00 17.75 19.34
CA ASP A 27 -5.39 18.11 19.67
C ASP A 27 -6.22 18.60 18.46
N ARG A 28 -5.56 18.77 17.31
CA ARG A 28 -6.20 19.04 16.02
C ARG A 28 -6.19 17.76 15.18
N PHE A 29 -7.22 17.59 14.36
CA PHE A 29 -7.44 16.37 13.60
C PHE A 29 -7.62 16.66 12.12
N ILE A 30 -7.21 15.71 11.29
CA ILE A 30 -7.41 15.73 9.85
C ILE A 30 -8.10 14.45 9.39
N PHE A 31 -9.16 14.61 8.63
CA PHE A 31 -9.97 13.54 8.07
C PHE A 31 -10.02 13.72 6.56
N SER A 32 -10.07 12.62 5.83
CA SER A 32 -10.43 12.67 4.41
C SER A 32 -11.95 12.56 4.27
N MET A 33 -12.54 13.03 3.17
CA MET A 33 -13.96 12.82 2.91
C MET A 33 -14.28 11.32 3.00
N GLY A 34 -15.32 10.97 3.75
CA GLY A 34 -15.79 9.60 3.82
C GLY A 34 -16.13 9.09 2.42
N SER A 35 -15.51 7.99 1.99
CA SER A 35 -16.03 7.24 0.85
C SER A 35 -17.42 6.75 1.25
N GLY A 36 -18.46 7.07 0.51
CA GLY A 36 -19.84 6.67 0.81
C GLY A 36 -20.10 5.15 0.92
N GLY A 37 -19.08 4.29 0.91
CA GLY A 37 -19.18 2.84 1.13
C GLY A 37 -18.02 2.24 1.95
N CYS A 38 -18.28 1.08 2.56
CA CYS A 38 -17.32 0.26 3.31
C CYS A 38 -16.37 -0.49 2.36
N ILE A 39 -15.41 0.22 1.80
CA ILE A 39 -14.37 -0.30 0.90
C ILE A 39 -13.22 -1.01 1.64
N GLY A 40 -12.39 -1.77 0.89
CA GLY A 40 -11.39 -2.69 1.44
C GLY A 40 -10.21 -2.05 2.19
N ILE A 41 -9.55 -2.85 3.04
CA ILE A 41 -8.50 -2.43 3.97
C ILE A 41 -7.34 -1.66 3.31
N GLY A 42 -6.87 -2.06 2.12
CA GLY A 42 -5.76 -1.38 1.45
C GLY A 42 -6.05 0.09 1.10
N ASN A 43 -7.30 0.44 0.80
CA ASN A 43 -7.69 1.83 0.59
C ASN A 43 -7.71 2.62 1.91
N GLN A 44 -8.12 1.98 3.01
CA GLN A 44 -8.10 2.61 4.34
C GLN A 44 -6.68 2.78 4.86
N MET A 45 -5.77 1.85 4.58
CA MET A 45 -4.35 2.00 4.89
C MET A 45 -3.76 3.21 4.14
N PHE A 46 -4.09 3.41 2.85
CA PHE A 46 -3.71 4.64 2.13
C PHE A 46 -4.28 5.90 2.77
N ARG A 47 -5.56 5.88 3.12
CA ARG A 47 -6.21 7.00 3.82
C ARG A 47 -5.48 7.35 5.11
N ILE A 48 -5.20 6.36 5.96
CA ILE A 48 -4.49 6.55 7.24
C ILE A 48 -3.06 7.05 7.00
N ALA A 49 -2.29 6.38 6.15
CA ALA A 49 -0.89 6.72 5.90
C ALA A 49 -0.73 8.14 5.36
N SER A 50 -1.56 8.50 4.39
CA SER A 50 -1.53 9.84 3.81
C SER A 50 -1.98 10.89 4.80
N LEU A 51 -3.05 10.66 5.57
CA LEU A 51 -3.47 11.60 6.62
C LEU A 51 -2.40 11.75 7.71
N TYR A 52 -1.70 10.67 8.05
CA TYR A 52 -0.61 10.70 9.01
C TYR A 52 0.55 11.54 8.50
N GLY A 53 1.03 11.28 7.29
CA GLY A 53 2.08 12.07 6.66
C GLY A 53 1.66 13.54 6.54
N ILE A 54 0.51 13.84 5.93
CA ILE A 54 -0.04 15.20 5.83
C ILE A 54 -0.09 15.88 7.22
N GLY A 55 -0.57 15.17 8.25
CA GLY A 55 -0.69 15.69 9.61
C GLY A 55 0.64 15.96 10.31
N LEU A 56 1.69 15.21 9.97
CA LEU A 56 3.07 15.39 10.43
C LEU A 56 3.88 16.38 9.60
N PHE A 57 3.36 16.82 8.45
CA PHE A 57 4.05 17.79 7.63
C PHE A 57 4.31 19.07 8.44
N PRO A 58 5.49 19.73 8.29
CA PRO A 58 5.86 20.88 9.11
C PRO A 58 4.74 21.90 9.27
N ASN A 59 4.47 22.29 10.52
CA ASN A 59 3.43 23.25 10.93
C ASN A 59 1.97 22.80 10.74
N VAL A 60 1.69 21.64 10.13
CA VAL A 60 0.31 21.12 10.03
C VAL A 60 -0.18 20.60 11.39
N ASN A 61 0.61 19.77 12.08
CA ASN A 61 0.36 19.28 13.45
C ASN A 61 -1.09 18.79 13.67
N ARG A 62 -1.48 17.72 12.97
CA ARG A 62 -2.82 17.11 13.04
C ARG A 62 -2.77 15.60 13.18
N THR A 63 -3.61 15.06 14.06
CA THR A 63 -3.85 13.62 14.22
C THR A 63 -4.72 13.09 13.07
N PRO A 64 -4.35 11.96 12.43
CA PRO A 64 -5.18 11.35 11.39
C PRO A 64 -6.48 10.81 11.99
N GLY A 65 -7.57 10.96 11.24
CA GLY A 65 -8.88 10.47 11.64
C GLY A 65 -9.64 9.77 10.52
N LEU A 66 -10.42 8.75 10.90
CA LEU A 66 -11.40 8.09 10.05
C LEU A 66 -12.82 8.44 10.49
N ASN A 67 -13.63 8.85 9.54
CA ASN A 67 -15.06 9.10 9.73
C ASN A 67 -15.91 8.29 8.73
N GLY A 68 -17.22 8.18 9.04
CA GLY A 68 -18.25 7.56 8.18
C GLY A 68 -18.98 6.38 8.82
N GLY A 69 -19.94 5.79 8.09
CA GLY A 69 -20.83 4.75 8.62
C GLY A 69 -20.14 3.42 9.00
N CYS A 70 -18.94 3.16 8.50
CA CYS A 70 -18.23 1.88 8.66
C CYS A 70 -17.12 1.94 9.74
N ILE A 71 -16.99 3.04 10.49
CA ILE A 71 -15.87 3.25 11.43
C ILE A 71 -15.72 2.13 12.45
N LYS A 72 -16.83 1.57 12.96
CA LYS A 72 -16.78 0.46 13.93
C LYS A 72 -16.16 -0.81 13.34
N GLY A 73 -16.51 -1.11 12.08
CA GLY A 73 -15.95 -2.25 11.35
C GLY A 73 -14.45 -2.07 11.10
N TYR A 74 -14.05 -0.85 10.72
CA TYR A 74 -12.63 -0.53 10.53
C TYR A 74 -11.85 -0.54 11.83
N PHE A 75 -12.38 0.03 12.91
CA PHE A 75 -11.74 -0.02 14.22
C PHE A 75 -11.44 -1.46 14.62
N LYS A 76 -12.44 -2.35 14.51
CA LYS A 76 -12.27 -3.78 14.82
C LYS A 76 -11.20 -4.43 13.92
N GLU A 77 -11.31 -4.24 12.60
CA GLU A 77 -10.35 -4.83 11.65
C GLU A 77 -8.92 -4.34 11.90
N PHE A 78 -8.72 -3.04 12.15
CA PHE A 78 -7.42 -2.46 12.47
C PHE A 78 -6.93 -2.90 13.85
N SER A 79 -7.78 -3.00 14.88
CA SER A 79 -7.34 -3.48 16.20
C SER A 79 -6.84 -4.92 16.16
N GLU A 80 -7.47 -5.76 15.34
CA GLU A 80 -7.12 -7.18 15.18
C GLU A 80 -5.92 -7.40 14.24
N THR A 81 -5.64 -6.44 13.35
CA THR A 81 -4.60 -6.57 12.32
C THR A 81 -3.36 -5.73 12.61
N PHE A 82 -3.53 -4.46 12.98
CA PHE A 82 -2.48 -3.44 13.11
C PHE A 82 -2.68 -2.63 14.41
N PRO A 83 -2.32 -3.17 15.58
CA PRO A 83 -2.70 -2.59 16.87
C PRO A 83 -2.15 -1.16 17.10
N ASN A 84 -1.08 -0.76 16.41
CA ASN A 84 -0.56 0.60 16.52
C ASN A 84 -1.45 1.65 15.82
N VAL A 85 -2.23 1.26 14.81
CA VAL A 85 -3.19 2.14 14.13
C VAL A 85 -4.21 2.70 15.12
N VAL A 86 -4.78 1.85 15.98
CA VAL A 86 -5.83 2.27 16.92
C VAL A 86 -5.31 3.09 18.10
N LYS A 87 -3.99 3.13 18.31
CA LYS A 87 -3.35 4.04 19.29
C LYS A 87 -3.23 5.46 18.75
N LEU A 88 -3.00 5.61 17.45
CA LEU A 88 -2.78 6.89 16.78
C LEU A 88 -4.08 7.50 16.23
N VAL A 89 -4.85 6.71 15.48
CA VAL A 89 -5.92 7.21 14.61
C VAL A 89 -7.18 7.46 15.41
N GLU A 90 -7.83 8.59 15.14
CA GLU A 90 -9.13 8.92 15.71
C GLU A 90 -10.25 8.28 14.87
N PHE A 91 -11.10 7.46 15.51
CA PHE A 91 -12.25 6.82 14.86
C PHE A 91 -13.53 7.48 15.36
N ASP A 92 -14.09 8.39 14.57
CA ASP A 92 -15.09 9.31 15.09
C ASP A 92 -16.16 9.68 14.06
N ASP A 93 -17.35 9.99 14.57
CA ASP A 93 -18.49 10.42 13.77
C ASP A 93 -18.63 11.94 13.82
N LEU A 94 -18.25 12.58 12.72
CA LEU A 94 -18.21 14.04 12.61
C LEU A 94 -19.58 14.69 12.36
N ARG A 95 -20.68 13.94 12.27
CA ARG A 95 -22.01 14.48 11.90
C ARG A 95 -22.47 15.65 12.79
N ASN A 96 -22.12 15.62 14.07
CA ASN A 96 -22.53 16.63 15.06
C ASN A 96 -21.38 17.57 15.48
N LYS A 97 -20.28 17.60 14.71
CA LYS A 97 -19.09 18.41 15.03
C LYS A 97 -18.96 19.59 14.09
N SER A 98 -18.44 20.71 14.60
CA SER A 98 -18.01 21.83 13.75
C SER A 98 -16.77 21.42 12.97
N VAL A 99 -16.89 21.32 11.65
CA VAL A 99 -15.83 20.84 10.75
C VAL A 99 -15.52 21.89 9.68
N ALA A 100 -14.24 22.18 9.48
CA ALA A 100 -13.79 22.93 8.31
C ALA A 100 -13.58 21.99 7.13
N ARG A 101 -13.87 22.47 5.93
CA ARG A 101 -13.64 21.75 4.67
C ARG A 101 -12.67 22.54 3.82
N THR A 102 -11.70 21.85 3.23
CA THR A 102 -10.70 22.47 2.35
C THR A 102 -10.89 22.02 0.91
N SER A 103 -10.28 22.74 -0.04
CA SER A 103 -10.11 22.24 -1.40
C SER A 103 -8.92 21.28 -1.56
N PHE A 104 -8.13 21.06 -0.50
CA PHE A 104 -6.95 20.21 -0.56
C PHE A 104 -7.32 18.78 -0.97
N GLY A 105 -6.52 18.18 -1.85
CA GLY A 105 -6.75 16.84 -2.35
C GLY A 105 -7.70 16.78 -3.55
N LYS A 106 -7.98 17.89 -4.23
CA LYS A 106 -8.67 17.88 -5.53
C LYS A 106 -7.86 17.18 -6.64
N ARG A 107 -6.55 17.03 -6.45
CA ARG A 107 -5.61 16.37 -7.37
C ARG A 107 -4.94 15.19 -6.68
N MET A 108 -4.23 14.35 -7.44
CA MET A 108 -3.55 13.15 -6.91
C MET A 108 -2.53 13.49 -5.82
N TYR A 109 -1.64 14.46 -6.06
CA TYR A 109 -0.75 15.04 -5.06
C TYR A 109 -0.87 16.56 -4.98
N GLU A 110 -0.91 17.08 -3.76
CA GLU A 110 -0.87 18.51 -3.43
C GLU A 110 0.05 18.70 -2.21
N ASN A 111 0.89 19.74 -2.18
CA ASN A 111 1.81 19.96 -1.07
C ASN A 111 1.01 20.29 0.22
N PRO A 112 1.16 19.54 1.34
CA PRO A 112 0.46 19.81 2.59
C PRO A 112 0.67 21.21 3.19
N GLU A 113 1.71 21.93 2.77
CA GLU A 113 1.93 23.33 3.13
C GLU A 113 0.66 24.17 2.95
N VAL A 114 -0.19 23.92 1.95
CA VAL A 114 -1.38 24.77 1.71
C VAL A 114 -2.42 24.74 2.83
N ILE A 115 -2.32 23.82 3.81
CA ILE A 115 -3.24 23.72 4.94
C ILE A 115 -2.60 24.02 6.30
N HIS A 116 -1.35 24.52 6.35
CA HIS A 116 -0.66 24.80 7.63
C HIS A 116 -1.39 25.86 8.48
N ASP A 117 -1.99 26.86 7.84
CA ASP A 117 -2.72 27.95 8.48
C ASP A 117 -4.13 27.57 8.98
N ALA A 118 -4.62 26.37 8.66
CA ALA A 118 -5.93 25.93 9.12
C ALA A 118 -5.93 25.78 10.66
N LYS A 119 -6.76 26.57 11.35
CA LYS A 119 -6.80 26.63 12.83
C LYS A 119 -7.85 25.70 13.45
N GLU A 120 -8.77 25.19 12.65
CA GLU A 120 -9.94 24.46 13.13
C GLU A 120 -9.56 23.12 13.73
N LYS A 121 -10.27 22.72 14.79
CA LYS A 121 -10.03 21.45 15.48
C LYS A 121 -10.21 20.24 14.55
N TYR A 122 -11.25 20.25 13.72
CA TYR A 122 -11.56 19.17 12.79
C TYR A 122 -11.49 19.68 11.35
N LEU A 123 -10.55 19.15 10.57
CA LEU A 123 -10.37 19.50 9.16
C LEU A 123 -10.72 18.30 8.27
N ILE A 124 -11.58 18.52 7.28
CA ILE A 124 -11.91 17.53 6.25
C ILE A 124 -11.27 17.96 4.92
N ILE A 125 -10.47 17.07 4.32
CA ILE A 125 -9.87 17.28 3.00
C ILE A 125 -10.66 16.59 1.89
N ASN A 126 -10.65 17.19 0.71
CA ASN A 126 -11.52 16.88 -0.42
C ASN A 126 -10.96 15.75 -1.32
N HIS A 127 -10.51 14.65 -0.71
CA HIS A 127 -10.11 13.43 -1.41
C HIS A 127 -10.48 12.21 -0.56
N GLY A 128 -11.03 11.15 -1.16
CA GLY A 128 -11.43 9.96 -0.40
C GLY A 128 -10.24 9.15 0.15
N TYR A 129 -9.35 8.69 -0.74
CA TYR A 129 -8.34 7.68 -0.40
C TYR A 129 -6.89 8.15 -0.38
N LEU A 130 -6.56 9.32 -0.96
CA LEU A 130 -5.22 9.91 -0.94
C LEU A 130 -4.13 8.89 -1.33
N GLN A 131 -4.28 8.22 -2.48
CA GLN A 131 -3.44 7.06 -2.83
C GLN A 131 -2.05 7.44 -3.36
N ALA A 132 -1.57 8.65 -3.05
CA ALA A 132 -0.23 9.08 -3.42
C ALA A 132 0.77 8.78 -2.31
N VAL A 133 1.77 7.93 -2.60
CA VAL A 133 2.83 7.55 -1.64
C VAL A 133 3.71 8.74 -1.24
N ARG A 134 3.72 9.81 -2.04
CA ARG A 134 4.43 11.06 -1.73
C ARG A 134 3.96 11.72 -0.44
N TYR A 135 2.75 11.44 0.03
CA TYR A 135 2.27 11.99 1.30
C TYR A 135 2.98 11.42 2.52
N PHE A 136 3.58 10.24 2.45
CA PHE A 136 4.08 9.53 3.64
C PHE A 136 5.42 8.82 3.46
N THR A 137 6.01 8.85 2.26
CA THR A 137 7.30 8.19 1.99
C THR A 137 8.46 8.77 2.80
N TYR A 138 8.40 10.03 3.21
CA TYR A 138 9.42 10.64 4.08
C TYR A 138 9.32 10.21 5.56
N VAL A 139 8.23 9.53 5.94
CA VAL A 139 8.02 8.91 7.26
C VAL A 139 7.76 7.41 7.12
N MET A 140 8.32 6.77 6.07
CA MET A 140 7.99 5.39 5.73
C MET A 140 8.34 4.40 6.85
N ASP A 141 9.39 4.65 7.62
CA ASP A 141 9.73 3.81 8.78
C ASP A 141 8.68 3.90 9.89
N GLU A 142 8.13 5.09 10.13
CA GLU A 142 7.00 5.25 11.05
C GLU A 142 5.75 4.55 10.49
N ILE A 143 5.50 4.63 9.18
CA ILE A 143 4.40 3.92 8.52
C ILE A 143 4.52 2.40 8.66
N ARG A 144 5.72 1.83 8.51
CA ARG A 144 5.97 0.39 8.71
C ARG A 144 5.69 -0.04 10.15
N GLN A 145 6.10 0.76 11.13
CA GLN A 145 5.77 0.49 12.54
C GLN A 145 4.29 0.70 12.86
N LEU A 146 3.63 1.67 12.21
CA LEU A 146 2.20 1.92 12.38
C LEU A 146 1.36 0.74 11.88
N PHE A 147 1.74 0.16 10.74
CA PHE A 147 1.14 -1.05 10.19
C PHE A 147 1.89 -2.33 10.58
N ASP A 148 2.51 -2.35 11.77
CA ASP A 148 3.06 -3.59 12.29
C ASP A 148 1.93 -4.57 12.63
N PHE A 149 2.09 -5.82 12.19
CA PHE A 149 1.04 -6.82 12.31
C PHE A 149 0.87 -7.30 13.75
N HIS A 150 -0.38 -7.55 14.14
CA HIS A 150 -0.71 -8.12 15.45
C HIS A 150 0.07 -9.45 15.67
N PRO A 151 0.66 -9.69 16.86
CA PRO A 151 1.48 -10.89 17.12
C PRO A 151 0.80 -12.21 16.77
N LYS A 152 -0.51 -12.30 17.02
CA LYS A 152 -1.34 -13.45 16.63
C LYS A 152 -1.29 -13.75 15.13
N VAL A 153 -1.42 -12.73 14.28
CA VAL A 153 -1.35 -12.89 12.81
C VAL A 153 0.04 -13.34 12.41
N LYS A 154 1.08 -12.76 13.04
CA LYS A 154 2.46 -13.14 12.79
C LYS A 154 2.71 -14.61 13.08
N ALA A 155 2.35 -15.06 14.28
CA ALA A 155 2.51 -16.45 14.71
C ALA A 155 1.77 -17.44 13.80
N GLN A 156 0.52 -17.16 13.41
CA GLN A 156 -0.27 -18.02 12.54
C GLN A 156 0.35 -18.19 11.15
N VAL A 157 0.82 -17.11 10.57
CA VAL A 157 1.46 -17.12 9.24
C VAL A 157 2.84 -17.75 9.30
N GLU A 158 3.59 -17.52 10.38
CA GLU A 158 4.90 -18.12 10.58
C GLU A 158 4.79 -19.64 10.72
N GLU A 159 3.83 -20.14 11.50
CA GLU A 159 3.53 -21.56 11.59
C GLU A 159 3.19 -22.16 10.21
N TYR A 160 2.32 -21.48 9.45
CA TYR A 160 1.92 -21.95 8.12
C TYR A 160 3.09 -21.95 7.12
N GLY A 161 3.82 -20.84 7.02
CA GLY A 161 4.90 -20.69 6.04
C GLY A 161 6.11 -21.55 6.34
N ASN A 162 6.46 -21.75 7.62
CA ASN A 162 7.53 -22.66 8.03
C ASN A 162 7.22 -24.09 7.62
N LYS A 163 5.96 -24.54 7.73
CA LYS A 163 5.53 -25.85 7.23
C LYS A 163 5.55 -25.92 5.71
N LEU A 164 5.13 -24.85 5.04
CA LEU A 164 5.06 -24.80 3.58
C LEU A 164 6.44 -24.88 2.92
N PHE A 165 7.45 -24.25 3.54
CA PHE A 165 8.80 -24.12 3.00
C PHE A 165 9.84 -24.94 3.78
N ILE A 166 9.42 -25.90 4.61
CA ILE A 166 10.31 -26.69 5.47
C ILE A 166 11.40 -27.42 4.66
N SER A 167 11.04 -27.90 3.47
CA SER A 167 11.94 -28.61 2.55
C SER A 167 12.62 -27.71 1.53
N ASP A 168 12.34 -26.40 1.56
CA ASP A 168 12.76 -25.45 0.53
C ASP A 168 12.98 -24.04 1.10
N ASN A 169 13.96 -23.93 1.99
CA ASN A 169 14.33 -22.65 2.59
C ASN A 169 15.18 -21.77 1.65
N SER A 170 15.84 -22.34 0.64
CA SER A 170 16.84 -21.65 -0.18
C SER A 170 16.34 -21.11 -1.52
N SER A 171 15.22 -21.61 -2.07
CA SER A 171 14.71 -21.09 -3.35
C SER A 171 14.33 -19.62 -3.27
N HIS A 172 14.22 -18.94 -4.40
CA HIS A 172 13.67 -17.58 -4.44
C HIS A 172 12.14 -17.62 -4.41
N LYS A 173 11.50 -16.86 -3.51
CA LYS A 173 10.03 -16.89 -3.34
C LYS A 173 9.39 -15.72 -4.08
N MET A 174 9.10 -15.93 -5.36
CA MET A 174 8.33 -14.96 -6.16
C MET A 174 6.85 -15.05 -5.83
N CYS A 175 6.28 -13.97 -5.30
CA CYS A 175 4.85 -13.88 -5.04
C CYS A 175 4.10 -13.14 -6.14
N VAL A 176 2.96 -13.69 -6.53
CA VAL A 176 2.13 -13.12 -7.58
C VAL A 176 0.77 -12.75 -7.01
N HIS A 177 0.45 -11.46 -7.00
CA HIS A 177 -0.87 -11.00 -6.61
C HIS A 177 -1.81 -10.93 -7.82
N ILE A 178 -2.87 -11.73 -7.80
CA ILE A 178 -3.90 -11.81 -8.84
C ILE A 178 -5.19 -11.17 -8.33
N ARG A 179 -5.74 -10.19 -9.06
CA ARG A 179 -7.03 -9.55 -8.76
C ARG A 179 -7.90 -9.52 -10.00
N ARG A 180 -9.11 -10.08 -9.88
CA ARG A 180 -10.08 -10.09 -10.99
C ARG A 180 -11.43 -9.54 -10.58
N GLY A 181 -12.11 -10.20 -9.63
CA GLY A 181 -13.49 -9.95 -9.19
C GLY A 181 -14.09 -8.56 -9.48
N ASP A 182 -13.97 -7.64 -8.53
CA ASP A 182 -14.54 -6.28 -8.60
C ASP A 182 -13.92 -5.41 -9.70
N PHE A 183 -12.69 -5.70 -10.14
CA PHE A 183 -12.00 -4.96 -11.20
C PHE A 183 -12.63 -5.23 -12.58
N LEU A 184 -13.32 -6.35 -12.75
CA LEU A 184 -14.13 -6.57 -13.95
C LEU A 184 -15.31 -5.59 -14.05
N ARG A 185 -15.77 -5.04 -12.92
CA ARG A 185 -16.93 -4.14 -12.82
C ARG A 185 -16.55 -2.68 -12.68
N HIS A 186 -15.43 -2.39 -12.01
CA HIS A 186 -14.88 -1.06 -11.85
C HIS A 186 -13.70 -0.94 -12.81
N ARG A 187 -13.75 0.01 -13.77
CA ARG A 187 -12.88 0.26 -14.96
C ARG A 187 -11.35 0.15 -14.82
N LEU A 188 -10.86 -0.25 -13.65
CA LEU A 188 -9.54 -0.79 -13.36
C LEU A 188 -9.22 -2.03 -14.21
N LEU A 189 -7.93 -2.25 -14.41
CA LEU A 189 -7.39 -3.42 -15.09
C LEU A 189 -7.20 -4.57 -14.10
N GLU A 190 -7.98 -5.62 -14.29
CA GLU A 190 -7.80 -6.93 -13.70
C GLU A 190 -6.48 -7.59 -14.13
N THR A 191 -6.13 -8.68 -13.46
CA THR A 191 -5.09 -9.58 -13.94
C THR A 191 -5.52 -10.27 -15.23
N GLU A 192 -4.90 -9.87 -16.35
CA GLU A 192 -5.03 -10.47 -17.68
C GLU A 192 -4.03 -11.64 -17.84
N LYS A 193 -4.46 -12.74 -18.47
CA LYS A 193 -3.60 -13.92 -18.71
C LYS A 193 -2.45 -13.57 -19.66
N GLU A 194 -2.76 -12.73 -20.64
CA GLU A 194 -1.88 -12.24 -21.70
C GLU A 194 -0.74 -11.37 -21.15
N PHE A 195 -0.96 -10.72 -20.00
CA PHE A 195 0.10 -10.04 -19.26
C PHE A 195 0.79 -11.00 -18.29
N LEU A 196 0.01 -11.74 -17.50
CA LEU A 196 0.54 -12.53 -16.38
C LEU A 196 1.51 -13.62 -16.84
N VAL A 197 1.13 -14.41 -17.85
CA VAL A 197 1.93 -15.55 -18.29
C VAL A 197 3.30 -15.09 -18.81
N PRO A 198 3.40 -14.08 -19.70
CA PRO A 198 4.70 -13.57 -20.12
C PRO A 198 5.47 -12.84 -19.01
N ALA A 199 4.79 -12.15 -18.09
CA ALA A 199 5.44 -11.50 -16.94
C ALA A 199 6.06 -12.51 -15.96
N MET A 200 5.53 -13.73 -15.92
CA MET A 200 6.09 -14.86 -15.19
C MET A 200 7.03 -15.71 -16.06
N ALA A 201 7.14 -15.46 -17.37
CA ALA A 201 7.84 -16.34 -18.30
C ALA A 201 9.35 -16.09 -18.28
N THR A 202 10.00 -16.54 -17.21
CA THR A 202 11.13 -17.46 -17.34
C THR A 202 10.60 -18.85 -16.96
N LYS A 203 9.92 -19.52 -17.91
CA LYS A 203 9.20 -20.78 -17.64
C LYS A 203 10.09 -21.92 -17.14
N ASP A 204 11.41 -21.77 -17.26
CA ASP A 204 12.40 -22.77 -16.89
C ASP A 204 12.92 -22.62 -15.44
N ASP A 205 12.47 -21.61 -14.68
CA ASP A 205 12.98 -21.34 -13.32
C ASP A 205 11.99 -21.62 -12.17
N TYR A 206 10.71 -21.89 -12.45
CA TYR A 206 9.68 -22.08 -11.41
C TYR A 206 9.35 -23.56 -11.21
N PHE A 207 9.91 -24.14 -10.16
CA PHE A 207 9.74 -25.57 -9.84
C PHE A 207 8.47 -25.86 -9.06
N ASN A 208 8.00 -24.92 -8.22
CA ASN A 208 6.86 -25.14 -7.31
C ASN A 208 5.90 -23.94 -7.31
N ILE A 209 4.59 -24.21 -7.50
CA ILE A 209 3.53 -23.20 -7.43
C ILE A 209 2.65 -23.48 -6.22
N TYR A 210 2.60 -22.53 -5.29
CA TYR A 210 1.77 -22.62 -4.10
C TYR A 210 0.62 -21.62 -4.13
N ARG A 211 -0.55 -22.07 -3.69
CA ARG A 211 -1.68 -21.19 -3.36
C ARG A 211 -1.85 -21.19 -1.84
N PRO A 212 -1.46 -20.12 -1.13
CA PRO A 212 -1.59 -20.06 0.33
C PRO A 212 -3.03 -20.35 0.79
N LYS A 213 -3.20 -21.31 1.69
CA LYS A 213 -4.49 -21.65 2.32
C LYS A 213 -4.73 -20.81 3.57
N LEU A 214 -4.56 -19.49 3.43
CA LEU A 214 -4.76 -18.52 4.51
C LEU A 214 -6.21 -18.04 4.50
N ARG A 215 -6.73 -17.73 5.69
CA ARG A 215 -8.15 -17.48 5.94
C ARG A 215 -8.50 -16.00 5.98
N SER A 216 -7.57 -15.16 6.46
CA SER A 216 -7.82 -13.72 6.61
C SER A 216 -6.99 -12.87 5.65
N ARG A 217 -7.47 -11.64 5.38
CA ARG A 217 -6.71 -10.63 4.60
C ARG A 217 -5.40 -10.26 5.29
N ALA A 218 -5.40 -10.19 6.62
CA ALA A 218 -4.23 -9.92 7.43
C ALA A 218 -3.16 -11.00 7.25
N GLU A 219 -3.55 -12.27 7.33
CA GLU A 219 -2.65 -13.40 7.11
C GLU A 219 -2.05 -13.36 5.69
N VAL A 220 -2.88 -13.15 4.66
CA VAL A 220 -2.40 -13.08 3.27
C VAL A 220 -1.42 -11.93 3.06
N MET A 221 -1.69 -10.76 3.65
CA MET A 221 -0.80 -9.61 3.53
C MET A 221 0.52 -9.87 4.25
N TYR A 222 0.50 -10.35 5.50
CA TYR A 222 1.71 -10.64 6.25
C TYR A 222 2.51 -11.79 5.63
N PHE A 223 1.87 -12.81 5.09
CA PHE A 223 2.56 -13.86 4.33
C PHE A 223 3.33 -13.26 3.15
N GLY A 224 2.69 -12.33 2.43
CA GLY A 224 3.33 -11.55 1.37
C GLY A 224 4.56 -10.78 1.84
N VAL A 225 4.45 -10.10 2.98
CA VAL A 225 5.53 -9.31 3.57
C VAL A 225 6.68 -10.19 4.08
N ARG A 226 6.36 -11.35 4.66
CA ARG A 226 7.31 -12.19 5.41
C ARG A 226 8.08 -13.17 4.54
N TYR A 227 7.43 -13.75 3.53
CA TYR A 227 7.96 -14.89 2.79
C TYR A 227 8.29 -14.59 1.33
N CYS A 228 7.86 -13.47 0.77
CA CYS A 228 8.17 -13.14 -0.61
C CYS A 228 9.54 -12.47 -0.72
N ASP A 229 10.37 -12.95 -1.63
CA ASP A 229 11.62 -12.30 -2.02
C ASP A 229 11.41 -11.26 -3.12
N SER A 230 10.35 -11.44 -3.91
CA SER A 230 9.87 -10.45 -4.87
C SER A 230 8.34 -10.52 -5.00
N LEU A 231 7.74 -9.44 -5.50
CA LEU A 231 6.29 -9.32 -5.67
C LEU A 231 5.92 -8.86 -7.08
N LEU A 232 5.09 -9.63 -7.78
CA LEU A 232 4.42 -9.21 -9.01
C LEU A 232 2.99 -8.75 -8.74
N LYS A 233 2.76 -7.44 -8.89
CA LYS A 233 1.44 -6.80 -8.90
C LYS A 233 0.86 -6.82 -10.30
N SER A 234 0.24 -7.95 -10.67
CA SER A 234 -0.33 -8.12 -12.01
C SER A 234 -1.53 -7.23 -12.31
N ALA A 235 -2.25 -6.79 -11.27
CA ALA A 235 -3.32 -5.80 -11.31
C ALA A 235 -2.91 -4.56 -10.50
N SER A 236 -2.31 -3.57 -11.16
CA SER A 236 -1.63 -2.46 -10.49
C SER A 236 -2.53 -1.56 -9.67
N GLY A 237 -3.81 -1.46 -10.03
CA GLY A 237 -4.80 -0.69 -9.27
C GLY A 237 -5.09 -1.24 -7.87
N SER A 238 -4.66 -2.46 -7.56
CA SER A 238 -4.90 -3.07 -6.24
C SER A 238 -4.07 -2.38 -5.16
N THR A 239 -4.76 -1.64 -4.29
CA THR A 239 -4.13 -1.04 -3.10
C THR A 239 -3.66 -2.10 -2.11
N PHE A 240 -4.35 -3.24 -2.02
CA PHE A 240 -3.94 -4.35 -1.17
C PHE A 240 -2.54 -4.87 -1.52
N SER A 241 -2.25 -5.10 -2.81
CA SER A 241 -0.92 -5.55 -3.21
C SER A 241 0.13 -4.44 -3.17
N THR A 242 -0.28 -3.18 -3.31
CA THR A 242 0.63 -2.05 -3.04
C THR A 242 1.07 -2.04 -1.57
N TRP A 243 0.17 -2.33 -0.63
CA TRP A 243 0.54 -2.41 0.78
C TRP A 243 1.43 -3.61 1.11
N ILE A 244 1.27 -4.75 0.44
CA ILE A 244 2.26 -5.84 0.54
C ILE A 244 3.64 -5.30 0.17
N GLY A 245 3.78 -4.70 -1.02
CA GLY A 245 5.07 -4.20 -1.49
C GLY A 245 5.67 -3.09 -0.62
N LEU A 246 4.85 -2.18 -0.07
CA LEU A 246 5.31 -1.10 0.81
C LEU A 246 5.81 -1.60 2.17
N LEU A 247 5.24 -2.71 2.67
CA LEU A 247 5.59 -3.30 3.96
C LEU A 247 6.66 -4.38 3.88
N MET A 248 6.98 -4.86 2.67
CA MET A 248 8.14 -5.75 2.46
C MET A 248 9.43 -5.05 2.92
N PRO A 249 10.43 -5.82 3.40
CA PRO A 249 11.76 -5.30 3.73
C PRO A 249 12.37 -4.50 2.57
N GLU A 250 13.24 -3.55 2.91
CA GLU A 250 13.95 -2.77 1.90
C GLU A 250 14.82 -3.64 1.00
N GLY A 251 15.00 -3.19 -0.25
CA GLY A 251 15.79 -3.91 -1.25
C GLY A 251 15.07 -5.08 -1.94
N LYS A 252 13.81 -5.38 -1.58
CA LYS A 252 13.02 -6.39 -2.28
C LYS A 252 12.54 -5.88 -3.63
N ASP A 253 12.48 -6.77 -4.63
CA ASP A 253 12.01 -6.42 -5.96
C ASP A 253 10.49 -6.44 -6.07
N ILE A 254 9.91 -5.29 -6.41
CA ILE A 254 8.47 -5.16 -6.66
C ILE A 254 8.25 -4.80 -8.12
N PHE A 255 7.52 -5.67 -8.82
CA PHE A 255 7.13 -5.51 -10.22
C PHE A 255 5.66 -5.16 -10.31
N TYR A 256 5.27 -4.30 -11.25
CA TYR A 256 3.87 -3.99 -11.46
C TYR A 256 3.52 -3.75 -12.93
N ASN A 257 2.31 -4.15 -13.32
CA ASN A 257 1.78 -3.88 -14.65
C ASN A 257 1.65 -2.37 -14.87
N ARG A 258 2.28 -1.83 -15.91
CA ARG A 258 2.16 -0.42 -16.24
C ARG A 258 0.70 0.03 -16.38
N ARG A 259 -0.16 -0.82 -16.93
CA ARG A 259 -1.57 -0.48 -17.14
C ARG A 259 -2.33 -0.65 -15.83
N MET A 260 -2.99 0.43 -15.41
CA MET A 260 -3.91 0.43 -14.27
C MET A 260 -5.39 0.37 -14.67
N PHE A 261 -5.71 0.87 -15.86
CA PHE A 261 -7.07 0.99 -16.38
C PHE A 261 -7.19 0.24 -17.71
N LYS A 262 -8.39 -0.25 -18.02
CA LYS A 262 -8.67 -0.92 -19.30
C LYS A 262 -8.43 0.02 -20.48
N ASN A 263 -8.96 1.24 -20.37
CA ASN A 263 -8.85 2.29 -21.38
C ASN A 263 -7.99 3.46 -20.86
N ARG A 264 -6.89 3.77 -21.56
CA ARG A 264 -5.98 4.87 -21.17
C ARG A 264 -6.55 6.27 -21.45
N ASN A 265 -7.57 6.36 -22.31
CA ASN A 265 -8.15 7.64 -22.74
C ASN A 265 -9.25 8.16 -21.80
N GLU A 266 -9.61 7.39 -20.76
CA GLU A 266 -10.51 7.85 -19.71
C GLU A 266 -9.81 8.91 -18.84
N ASP A 267 -10.56 9.93 -18.40
CA ASP A 267 -9.99 11.12 -17.73
C ASP A 267 -9.17 10.80 -16.47
N ILE A 268 -9.52 9.71 -15.76
CA ILE A 268 -8.77 9.22 -14.59
C ILE A 268 -7.37 8.70 -14.98
N GLY A 269 -7.22 8.15 -16.19
CA GLY A 269 -5.93 7.70 -16.73
C GLY A 269 -5.01 8.85 -17.15
N LYS A 270 -5.57 10.03 -17.46
CA LYS A 270 -4.79 11.22 -17.85
C LYS A 270 -4.18 11.95 -16.66
N GLU A 271 -4.86 11.90 -15.51
CA GLU A 271 -4.36 12.41 -14.22
C GLU A 271 -3.49 11.36 -13.49
N TYR A 272 -3.38 10.16 -14.04
CA TYR A 272 -2.63 9.07 -13.43
C TYR A 272 -1.13 9.26 -13.61
N ILE A 273 -0.46 9.48 -12.48
CA ILE A 273 0.98 9.68 -12.45
C ILE A 273 1.62 8.55 -11.63
N ASP A 274 2.30 7.62 -12.31
CA ASP A 274 2.92 6.42 -11.71
C ASP A 274 3.77 6.73 -10.47
N TYR A 275 4.64 7.76 -10.55
CA TYR A 275 5.54 8.14 -9.47
C TYR A 275 4.84 8.71 -8.24
N GLU A 276 3.57 9.12 -8.37
CA GLU A 276 2.79 9.59 -7.23
C GLU A 276 2.21 8.41 -6.48
N ARG A 277 1.90 7.29 -7.15
CA ARG A 277 1.25 6.12 -6.54
C ARG A 277 2.20 4.99 -6.16
N PHE A 278 3.37 4.91 -6.78
CA PHE A 278 4.36 3.87 -6.52
C PHE A 278 5.74 4.47 -6.22
N PRO A 279 6.53 3.84 -5.33
CA PRO A 279 7.93 4.21 -5.13
C PRO A 279 8.75 4.13 -6.42
N LYS A 280 9.68 5.07 -6.60
CA LYS A 280 10.54 5.17 -7.80
C LYS A 280 11.49 4.00 -8.02
N HIS A 281 11.72 3.17 -7.01
CA HIS A 281 12.60 2.00 -7.12
C HIS A 281 11.82 0.73 -7.53
N TRP A 282 10.49 0.81 -7.71
CA TRP A 282 9.69 -0.32 -8.18
C TRP A 282 9.81 -0.47 -9.69
N ASN A 283 9.78 -1.73 -10.14
CA ASN A 283 9.98 -2.11 -11.53
C ASN A 283 8.65 -2.08 -12.31
N ILE A 284 8.58 -1.24 -13.34
CA ILE A 284 7.43 -1.17 -14.24
C ILE A 284 7.54 -2.29 -15.28
N LEU A 285 6.47 -3.05 -15.48
CA LEU A 285 6.38 -4.06 -16.54
C LEU A 285 5.40 -3.60 -17.63
N GLU A 286 5.85 -3.61 -18.88
CA GLU A 286 5.03 -3.28 -20.05
C GLU A 286 4.90 -4.51 -20.97
N LEU A 287 3.66 -4.87 -21.31
CA LEU A 287 3.37 -5.86 -22.34
C LEU A 287 3.55 -5.23 -23.71
N ASN A 288 4.48 -5.78 -24.49
CA ASN A 288 4.61 -5.48 -25.90
C ASN A 288 3.51 -6.22 -26.68
N ALA A 289 2.56 -5.46 -27.22
CA ALA A 289 1.40 -6.01 -27.91
C ALA A 289 1.78 -6.76 -29.21
N SER A 290 2.90 -6.40 -29.85
CA SER A 290 3.29 -6.96 -31.14
C SER A 290 3.85 -8.38 -31.02
N ASN A 291 4.69 -8.64 -30.01
CA ASN A 291 5.34 -9.94 -29.82
C ASN A 291 4.90 -10.68 -28.55
N LYS A 292 3.96 -10.10 -27.78
CA LYS A 292 3.43 -10.64 -26.52
C LYS A 292 4.49 -10.90 -25.45
N THR A 293 5.61 -10.18 -25.48
CA THR A 293 6.63 -10.24 -24.42
C THR A 293 6.41 -9.14 -23.38
N VAL A 294 6.86 -9.38 -22.15
CA VAL A 294 6.88 -8.37 -21.09
C VAL A 294 8.31 -7.91 -20.88
N VAL A 295 8.50 -6.60 -20.81
CA VAL A 295 9.81 -5.97 -20.59
C VAL A 295 9.75 -5.04 -19.38
N ILE A 296 10.89 -4.85 -18.72
CA ILE A 296 11.04 -3.78 -17.72
C ILE A 296 11.06 -2.44 -18.47
N ASP A 297 10.13 -1.55 -18.12
CA ASP A 297 10.08 -0.20 -18.67
C ASP A 297 10.79 0.78 -17.73
N ASN A 298 11.99 1.19 -18.12
CA ASN A 298 12.78 2.15 -17.34
C ASN A 298 12.28 3.60 -17.46
N ARG A 299 11.28 3.86 -18.32
CA ARG A 299 10.78 5.21 -18.58
C ARG A 299 9.66 5.59 -17.61
N TRP A 300 9.95 6.47 -16.66
CA TRP A 300 8.91 7.05 -15.79
C TRP A 300 8.01 8.01 -16.58
N ASN A 301 6.69 7.99 -16.33
CA ASN A 301 5.74 8.84 -17.07
C ASN A 301 6.11 10.34 -17.05
N PHE A 302 6.75 10.84 -15.99
CA PHE A 302 7.21 12.23 -15.89
C PHE A 302 8.16 12.65 -17.03
N GLU A 303 9.05 11.76 -17.46
CA GLU A 303 10.01 12.03 -18.54
C GLU A 303 9.31 12.18 -19.90
N ARG A 304 8.09 11.65 -20.03
CA ARG A 304 7.29 11.78 -21.27
C ARG A 304 6.46 13.04 -21.29
N TYR A 305 5.90 13.47 -20.16
CA TYR A 305 5.19 14.75 -20.05
C TYR A 305 6.11 15.96 -20.23
N ARG A 306 7.42 15.79 -20.02
CA ARG A 306 8.43 16.83 -20.25
C ARG A 306 8.87 16.97 -21.70
N LYS A 307 8.53 16.04 -22.61
CA LYS A 307 8.75 16.31 -24.04
C LYS A 307 7.64 17.26 -24.49
N PRO A 308 7.95 18.52 -24.86
CA PRO A 308 6.99 19.33 -25.58
C PRO A 308 6.58 18.52 -26.80
N ASN A 309 5.30 18.56 -27.17
CA ASN A 309 4.87 18.16 -28.48
C ASN A 309 5.62 19.02 -29.50
N ASN A 310 6.80 18.58 -29.94
CA ASN A 310 7.40 19.01 -31.19
C ASN A 310 6.60 18.34 -32.31
N ARG A 311 5.33 18.71 -32.42
CA ARG A 311 4.56 18.62 -33.66
C ARG A 311 4.80 19.96 -34.35
N LYS A 312 5.81 20.00 -35.21
CA LYS A 312 5.84 20.92 -36.35
C LYS A 312 4.85 20.42 -37.38
#